data_AF-A0A838MWH8-F1
#
_entry.id   AF-A0A838MWH8-F1
#
_cell.length_a   1.000
_cell.length_b   1.000
_cell.length_c   1.000
_cell.angle_alpha   90.00
_cell.angle_beta   90.00
_cell.angle_gamma   90.00
#
_symmetry.space_group_name_H-M   'P 1'
#
loop_
_entity.id
_entity.type
_entity.pdbx_description
1 polymer ?
#
loop_
_entity_poly.entity_id
_entity_poly.type
_entity_poly.pdbx_seq_one_letter_code
_entity_poly.pdbx_strand_id
1 'polypeptide(L)'
;PEALSASPAQIFQNGFFQTAAAQLDANLDTGTRIRTVLRFSPQAAVFAIDPFAGELAVFDPSLSILVTQDLPTFGLPVQAEAVIDARNLLDAQTSVDDGETLLLLGSTRRMVRGGISVRF
;
A
#
# COMPACT_ATOMS: atom_id res chain seq x y z
N PRO A 1 24.84 12.74 30.41
CA PRO A 1 24.33 11.96 29.26
C PRO A 1 22.82 12.21 29.12
N GLU A 2 22.47 13.32 28.48
CA GLU A 2 21.09 13.76 28.24
C GLU A 2 20.56 13.04 27.00
N ALA A 3 19.70 12.04 27.21
CA ALA A 3 18.92 11.47 26.12
C ALA A 3 17.85 12.51 25.75
N LEU A 4 18.02 13.17 24.62
CA LEU A 4 17.05 14.09 24.05
C LEU A 4 15.73 13.36 23.83
N SER A 5 14.76 13.62 24.71
CA SER A 5 13.36 13.27 24.53
C SER A 5 12.76 14.17 23.45
N ALA A 6 13.17 13.99 22.19
CA ALA A 6 12.50 14.61 21.06
C ALA A 6 11.08 14.04 20.98
N SER A 7 10.09 14.81 21.43
CA SER A 7 8.69 14.45 21.26
C SER A 7 8.41 14.41 19.75
N PRO A 8 7.86 13.33 19.18
CA PRO A 8 7.55 13.24 17.75
C PRO A 8 6.70 14.41 17.25
N ALA A 9 5.90 15.01 18.13
CA ALA A 9 5.09 16.20 17.86
C ALA A 9 5.89 17.42 17.34
N GLN A 10 7.20 17.51 17.65
CA GLN A 10 8.05 18.62 17.22
C GLN A 10 8.53 18.48 15.75
N ILE A 11 8.46 17.26 15.19
CA ILE A 11 8.90 16.95 13.82
C ILE A 11 7.77 17.19 12.80
N PHE A 12 6.51 17.24 13.24
CA PHE A 12 5.36 17.45 12.36
C PHE A 12 5.12 18.95 12.10
N GLN A 13 5.30 19.37 10.85
CA GLN A 13 4.99 20.73 10.39
C GLN A 13 3.68 20.76 9.59
N ASN A 14 2.87 21.81 9.76
CA ASN A 14 1.65 22.00 8.98
C ASN A 14 1.99 22.31 7.52
N GLY A 15 1.41 21.56 6.58
CA GLY A 15 1.66 21.75 5.15
C GLY A 15 0.47 21.33 4.28
N PHE A 16 0.46 21.82 3.04
CA PHE A 16 -0.46 21.35 2.01
C PHE A 16 0.15 20.16 1.29
N PHE A 17 -0.68 19.20 0.92
CA PHE A 17 -0.29 18.01 0.19
C PHE A 17 -1.35 17.72 -0.87
N GLN A 18 -0.95 17.03 -1.93
CA GLN A 18 -1.84 16.62 -3.01
C GLN A 18 -1.65 15.13 -3.21
N THR A 19 -2.73 14.38 -3.34
CA THR A 19 -2.66 12.96 -3.69
C THR A 19 -3.56 12.69 -4.88
N ALA A 20 -3.13 11.78 -5.75
CA ALA A 20 -3.90 11.28 -6.87
C ALA A 20 -3.88 9.76 -6.85
N ALA A 21 -4.99 9.13 -7.22
CA ALA A 21 -5.07 7.69 -7.38
C ALA A 21 -5.72 7.34 -8.71
N ALA A 22 -5.20 6.30 -9.36
CA ALA A 22 -5.72 5.74 -10.58
C ALA A 22 -5.88 4.23 -10.40
N GLN A 23 -7.01 3.70 -10.85
CA GLN A 23 -7.28 2.26 -10.86
C GLN A 23 -7.63 1.83 -12.29
N LEU A 24 -7.03 0.73 -12.72
CA LEU A 24 -7.30 0.09 -14.00
C LEU A 24 -7.70 -1.36 -13.72
N ASP A 25 -8.89 -1.74 -14.19
CA ASP A 25 -9.39 -3.11 -14.10
C ASP A 25 -9.54 -3.68 -15.51
N ALA A 26 -9.00 -4.87 -15.74
CA ALA A 26 -9.15 -5.63 -16.96
C ALA A 26 -9.66 -7.03 -16.63
N ASN A 27 -10.73 -7.45 -17.32
CA ASN A 27 -11.26 -8.81 -17.25
C ASN A 27 -11.11 -9.42 -18.64
N LEU A 28 -10.42 -10.54 -18.73
CA LEU A 28 -10.18 -11.27 -19.97
C LEU A 28 -11.13 -12.46 -20.06
N ASP A 29 -11.53 -12.82 -21.27
CA ASP A 29 -12.40 -13.97 -21.55
C ASP A 29 -11.78 -15.31 -21.11
N THR A 30 -10.47 -15.33 -20.84
CA THR A 30 -9.72 -16.47 -20.28
C THR A 30 -9.99 -16.72 -18.79
N GLY A 31 -10.85 -15.92 -18.14
CA GLY A 31 -11.06 -15.96 -16.69
C GLY A 31 -9.94 -15.29 -15.89
N THR A 32 -9.06 -14.55 -16.57
CA THR A 32 -8.02 -13.74 -15.94
C THR A 32 -8.58 -12.36 -15.61
N ARG A 33 -8.35 -11.88 -14.39
CA ARG A 33 -8.67 -10.52 -13.97
C ARG A 33 -7.40 -9.84 -13.49
N ILE A 34 -7.18 -8.61 -13.93
CA ILE A 34 -6.01 -7.80 -13.59
C ILE A 34 -6.51 -6.48 -13.02
N ARG A 35 -6.09 -6.17 -11.80
CA ARG A 35 -6.33 -4.88 -11.16
C ARG A 35 -5.01 -4.20 -10.91
N THR A 36 -4.85 -3.00 -11.45
CA THR A 36 -3.69 -2.15 -11.21
C THR A 36 -4.14 -0.89 -10.48
N VAL A 37 -3.50 -0.59 -9.35
CA VAL A 37 -3.75 0.61 -8.55
C VAL A 37 -2.45 1.39 -8.44
N LEU A 38 -2.47 2.61 -8.96
CA LEU A 38 -1.42 3.60 -8.79
C LEU A 38 -1.91 4.68 -7.82
N ARG A 39 -1.13 4.93 -6.77
CA ARG A 39 -1.29 6.07 -5.88
C ARG A 39 -0.06 6.94 -6.04
N PHE A 40 -0.28 8.24 -6.18
CA PHE A 40 0.75 9.23 -6.36
C PHE A 40 0.60 10.31 -5.29
N SER A 41 1.73 10.73 -4.73
CA SER A 41 1.83 11.88 -3.83
C SER A 41 3.17 12.57 -4.11
N PRO A 42 3.21 13.88 -4.45
CA PRO A 42 4.45 14.62 -4.64
C PRO A 42 5.29 14.74 -3.37
N GLN A 43 4.64 14.70 -2.20
CA GLN A 43 5.27 14.80 -0.89
C GLN A 43 4.69 13.70 0.00
N ALA A 44 5.55 12.89 0.63
CA ALA A 44 5.11 11.93 1.62
C ALA A 44 4.64 12.71 2.86
N ALA A 45 3.32 12.78 3.06
CA ALA A 45 2.73 13.51 4.18
C ALA A 45 2.30 12.51 5.25
N VAL A 46 2.79 12.71 6.47
CA VAL A 46 2.32 12.00 7.67
C VAL A 46 1.49 12.98 8.47
N PHE A 47 0.18 12.73 8.60
CA PHE A 47 -0.68 13.55 9.46
C PHE A 47 -0.40 13.21 10.91
N ALA A 48 -0.08 14.22 11.70
CA ALA A 48 -0.13 14.10 13.14
C ALA A 48 -1.61 13.94 13.55
N ILE A 49 -2.04 12.68 13.70
CA ILE A 49 -3.17 12.23 14.52
C ILE A 49 -4.48 13.01 14.32
N ASP A 50 -5.46 12.43 13.64
CA ASP A 50 -6.85 12.88 13.82
C ASP A 50 -7.24 12.63 15.30
N PRO A 51 -7.52 13.69 16.11
CA PRO A 51 -7.85 13.51 17.52
C PRO A 51 -9.20 12.81 17.75
N PHE A 52 -9.99 12.56 16.69
CA PHE A 52 -11.25 11.84 16.74
C PHE A 52 -11.15 10.38 16.25
N ALA A 53 -10.15 10.04 15.43
CA ALA A 53 -9.98 8.70 14.86
C ALA A 53 -8.72 7.95 15.36
N GLY A 54 -7.73 8.65 15.93
CA GLY A 54 -6.54 8.02 16.52
C GLY A 54 -5.58 7.34 15.54
N GLU A 55 -5.75 7.55 14.23
CA GLU A 55 -4.93 6.92 13.19
C GLU A 55 -3.97 7.93 12.51
N LEU A 56 -2.73 7.50 12.28
CA LEU A 56 -1.75 8.20 11.46
C LEU A 56 -2.10 7.97 9.99
N ALA A 57 -2.71 8.95 9.33
CA ALA A 57 -2.91 8.89 7.89
C ALA A 57 -1.58 9.20 7.17
N VAL A 58 -1.14 8.25 6.35
CA VAL A 58 0.15 8.28 5.65
C VAL A 58 -0.13 8.06 4.17
N PHE A 59 0.32 8.99 3.33
CA PHE A 59 0.13 8.89 1.88
C PHE A 59 1.46 8.77 1.15
N ASP A 60 1.78 7.54 0.72
CA ASP A 60 2.97 7.25 -0.08
C ASP A 60 2.60 6.91 -1.52
N PRO A 61 3.46 7.29 -2.48
CA PRO A 61 3.32 6.81 -3.85
C PRO A 61 3.48 5.30 -3.87
N SER A 62 2.54 4.57 -4.47
CA SER A 62 2.60 3.12 -4.57
C SER A 62 1.96 2.63 -5.85
N LEU A 63 2.54 1.58 -6.42
CA LEU A 63 1.96 0.83 -7.53
C LEU A 63 1.69 -0.59 -7.05
N SER A 64 0.46 -1.06 -7.20
CA SER A 64 0.09 -2.44 -6.87
C SER A 64 -0.66 -3.07 -8.02
N ILE A 65 -0.37 -4.35 -8.29
CA ILE A 65 -0.98 -5.15 -9.34
C ILE A 65 -1.47 -6.46 -8.72
N LEU A 66 -2.75 -6.74 -8.87
CA LEU A 66 -3.37 -8.00 -8.50
C LEU A 66 -3.81 -8.72 -9.76
N VAL A 67 -3.37 -9.96 -9.93
CA VAL A 67 -3.81 -10.85 -11.00
C VAL A 67 -4.52 -12.03 -10.36
N THR A 68 -5.72 -12.32 -10.80
CA THR A 68 -6.47 -13.52 -10.41
C THR A 68 -6.84 -14.32 -11.64
N GLN A 69 -6.71 -15.63 -11.60
CA GLN A 69 -7.03 -16.54 -12.70
C GLN A 69 -7.96 -17.64 -12.19
N ASP A 70 -9.12 -17.75 -12.79
CA ASP A 70 -10.03 -18.87 -12.51
C ASP A 70 -9.36 -20.19 -12.95
N LEU A 71 -9.40 -21.19 -12.08
CA LEU A 71 -8.85 -22.53 -12.33
C LEU A 71 -9.97 -23.51 -12.71
N PRO A 72 -9.68 -24.50 -13.56
CA PRO A 72 -10.66 -25.51 -13.95
C PRO A 72 -11.13 -26.33 -12.74
N THR A 73 -12.43 -26.62 -12.68
CA THR A 73 -13.06 -27.34 -11.55
C THR A 73 -13.05 -28.86 -11.72
N PHE A 74 -12.77 -29.37 -12.92
CA PHE A 74 -12.74 -30.80 -13.26
C PHE A 74 -13.98 -31.59 -12.78
N GLY A 75 -15.15 -30.96 -12.75
CA GLY A 75 -16.41 -31.60 -12.33
C GLY A 75 -16.59 -31.71 -10.81
N LEU A 76 -15.66 -31.18 -10.02
CA LEU A 76 -15.80 -31.07 -8.57
C LEU A 76 -16.64 -29.84 -8.21
N PRO A 77 -17.43 -29.88 -7.11
CA PRO A 77 -18.17 -28.73 -6.60
C PRO A 77 -17.23 -27.78 -5.84
N VAL A 78 -16.14 -27.35 -6.48
CA VAL A 78 -15.15 -26.43 -5.91
C VAL A 78 -14.88 -25.32 -6.90
N GLN A 79 -14.68 -24.10 -6.41
CA GLN A 79 -14.18 -22.98 -7.20
C GLN A 79 -12.76 -22.64 -6.75
N ALA A 80 -11.80 -22.78 -7.65
CA ALA A 80 -10.40 -22.47 -7.37
C ALA A 80 -9.92 -21.29 -8.23
N GLU A 81 -9.05 -20.46 -7.67
CA GLU A 81 -8.51 -19.26 -8.31
C GLU A 81 -7.02 -19.14 -7.96
N ALA A 82 -6.15 -18.99 -8.96
CA ALA A 82 -4.77 -18.62 -8.75
C ALA A 82 -4.66 -17.11 -8.57
N VAL A 83 -3.93 -16.68 -7.54
CA VAL A 83 -3.79 -15.27 -7.16
C VAL A 83 -2.31 -14.89 -7.17
N ILE A 84 -1.98 -13.77 -7.82
CA ILE A 84 -0.68 -13.11 -7.75
C ILE A 84 -0.92 -11.67 -7.31
N ASP A 85 -0.42 -11.30 -6.13
CA ASP A 85 -0.56 -9.97 -5.53
C ASP A 85 0.82 -9.31 -5.40
N ALA A 86 1.08 -8.30 -6.22
CA ALA A 86 2.29 -7.51 -6.20
C ALA A 86 1.98 -6.11 -5.65
N ARG A 87 2.55 -5.77 -4.49
CA ARG A 87 2.26 -4.53 -3.76
C ARG A 87 3.52 -3.68 -3.62
N ASN A 88 3.30 -2.36 -3.66
CA ASN A 88 4.34 -1.34 -3.55
C ASN A 88 5.52 -1.58 -4.52
N LEU A 89 5.24 -1.78 -5.81
CA LEU A 89 6.24 -2.04 -6.85
C LEU A 89 7.25 -0.89 -7.02
N LEU A 90 6.85 0.34 -6.66
CA LEU A 90 7.72 1.52 -6.65
C LEU A 90 8.77 1.48 -5.53
N ASP A 91 8.61 0.58 -4.54
CA ASP A 91 9.44 0.47 -3.34
C ASP A 91 9.62 1.80 -2.58
N ALA A 92 8.61 2.67 -2.69
CA ALA A 92 8.59 3.92 -1.95
C ALA A 92 8.37 3.62 -0.47
N GLN A 93 9.11 4.33 0.38
CA GLN A 93 9.04 4.20 1.82
C GLN A 93 8.58 5.52 2.40
N THR A 94 7.67 5.46 3.37
CA THR A 94 7.35 6.62 4.19
C THR A 94 8.58 6.96 5.03
N SER A 95 9.14 8.15 4.80
CA SER A 95 10.10 8.75 5.71
C SER A 95 9.75 10.21 5.92
N VAL A 96 9.79 10.66 7.16
CA VAL A 96 9.83 12.08 7.50
C VAL A 96 11.26 12.40 7.90
N ASP A 97 11.88 13.38 7.24
CA ASP A 97 13.26 13.81 7.48
C ASP A 97 13.25 15.29 7.87
N ASP A 98 13.75 15.60 9.06
CA ASP A 98 13.90 16.97 9.59
C ASP A 98 15.37 17.43 9.58
N GLY A 99 16.23 16.78 8.78
CA GLY A 99 17.65 17.12 8.62
C GLY A 99 18.56 16.66 9.76
N GLU A 100 18.03 16.47 10.98
CA GLU A 100 18.73 15.88 12.13
C GLU A 100 18.19 14.51 12.54
N THR A 101 16.92 14.22 12.23
CA THR A 101 16.24 12.97 12.61
C THR A 101 15.37 12.47 11.47
N LEU A 102 15.53 11.19 11.12
CA LEU A 102 14.74 10.49 10.11
C LEU A 102 13.78 9.51 10.78
N LEU A 103 12.48 9.77 10.67
CA LEU A 103 11.42 8.87 11.10
C LEU A 103 10.97 8.01 9.93
N LEU A 104 11.33 6.72 9.97
CA LEU A 104 10.80 5.71 9.06
C LEU A 104 9.52 5.13 9.65
N LEU A 105 8.38 5.41 9.01
CA LEU A 105 7.18 4.65 9.31
C LEU A 105 7.30 3.29 8.63
N GLY A 106 7.01 2.21 9.37
CA GLY A 106 7.09 0.83 8.91
C GLY A 106 6.07 0.51 7.81
N SER A 107 6.24 1.13 6.65
CA SER A 107 5.49 0.82 5.43
C SER A 107 5.96 -0.51 4.88
N THR A 108 5.03 -1.27 4.33
CA THR A 108 5.37 -2.54 3.68
C THR A 108 6.21 -2.24 2.44
N ARG A 109 7.48 -2.70 2.42
CA ARG A 109 8.35 -2.63 1.23
C ARG A 109 7.72 -3.38 0.06
N ARG A 110 8.35 -3.27 -1.13
CA ARG A 110 7.94 -4.05 -2.29
C ARG A 110 7.73 -5.53 -1.93
N MET A 111 6.54 -6.04 -2.24
CA MET A 111 6.12 -7.38 -1.88
C MET A 111 5.42 -8.07 -3.05
N VAL A 112 5.72 -9.35 -3.24
CA VAL A 112 4.99 -10.20 -4.20
C VAL A 112 4.52 -11.45 -3.45
N ARG A 113 3.24 -11.78 -3.60
CA ARG A 113 2.60 -12.97 -3.03
C ARG A 113 1.95 -13.75 -4.16
N GLY A 114 1.98 -15.07 -4.05
CA GLY A 114 1.26 -15.98 -4.92
C GLY A 114 0.49 -17.00 -4.08
N GLY A 115 -0.64 -17.48 -4.58
CA GLY A 115 -1.42 -18.49 -3.88
C GLY A 115 -2.56 -19.05 -4.71
N ILE A 116 -3.27 -20.02 -4.12
CA ILE A 116 -4.51 -20.58 -4.68
C ILE A 116 -5.60 -20.34 -3.64
N SER A 117 -6.68 -19.67 -4.05
CA SER A 117 -7.90 -19.54 -3.26
C SER A 117 -8.87 -20.65 -3.67
N VAL A 118 -9.40 -21.40 -2.70
CA VAL A 118 -10.40 -22.45 -2.94
C VAL A 118 -11.65 -22.13 -2.12
N ARG A 119 -12.81 -22.22 -2.76
CA ARG A 119 -14.14 -22.01 -2.18
C ARG A 119 -14.98 -23.28 -2.42
N PHE A 120 -15.72 -23.72 -1.41
CA PHE A 120 -16.55 -24.94 -1.39
C PHE A 120 -18.02 -24.57 -1.26
#